data_AF-A0A1F5DHD1-F1
#
_entry.id   AF-A0A1F5DHD1-F1
#
_cell.length_a   1.000
_cell.length_b   1.000
_cell.length_c   1.000
_cell.angle_alpha   90.00
_cell.angle_beta   90.00
_cell.angle_gamma   90.00
#
_symmetry.space_group_name_H-M   'P 1'
#
loop_
_entity.id
_entity.type
_entity.pdbx_description
1 polymer ?
#
loop_
_entity_poly.entity_id
_entity_poly.type
_entity_poly.pdbx_seq_one_letter_code
_entity_poly.pdbx_strand_id
1 'polypeptide(L)'
;MIKTSMEIDNLGFSLFFSFKKNLLVRQTIDFILNYQYLYCQVFGKISLMIYYLKLILLWFSSFIFTTIIDVVWHILFFGKIYLQELKPLTTRSNGEMVIKFSYAIFAQILVVLGIVFLILYKSKNINIYDAVLIGAVAGILAISVYGLVNFSLLKNWSLTLTVLEVIWGPILGALSGYFIYWLKSKIF
;
A
#
# COMPACT_ATOMS: atom_id res chain seq x y z
N MET A 1 48.07 36.88 -5.90
CA MET A 1 47.25 35.66 -5.69
C MET A 1 46.27 35.34 -6.82
N ILE A 2 45.81 36.30 -7.64
CA ILE A 2 44.79 36.06 -8.70
C ILE A 2 45.41 35.56 -10.03
N LYS A 3 46.70 35.78 -10.30
CA LYS A 3 47.36 35.38 -11.56
C LYS A 3 47.61 33.87 -11.68
N THR A 4 47.88 33.19 -10.56
CA THR A 4 48.21 31.76 -10.52
C THR A 4 47.00 30.83 -10.67
N SER A 5 45.80 31.27 -10.26
CA SER A 5 44.58 30.46 -10.48
C SER A 5 44.15 30.44 -11.95
N MET A 6 44.31 31.56 -12.65
CA MET A 6 43.92 31.71 -14.06
C MET A 6 44.83 30.92 -15.03
N GLU A 7 46.11 30.69 -14.67
CA GLU A 7 47.03 29.83 -15.43
C GLU A 7 46.74 28.34 -15.27
N ILE A 8 46.32 27.91 -14.07
CA ILE A 8 45.94 26.50 -13.79
C ILE A 8 44.66 26.13 -14.55
N ASP A 9 43.69 27.03 -14.60
CA ASP A 9 42.45 26.83 -15.37
C ASP A 9 42.72 26.76 -16.87
N ASN A 10 43.61 27.60 -17.41
CA ASN A 10 44.02 27.55 -18.82
C ASN A 10 44.83 26.28 -19.18
N LEU A 11 45.64 25.76 -18.24
CA LEU A 11 46.36 24.50 -18.41
C LEU A 11 45.39 23.30 -18.41
N GLY A 12 44.40 23.29 -17.50
CA GLY A 12 43.34 22.29 -17.47
C GLY A 12 42.48 22.31 -18.73
N PHE A 13 42.15 23.50 -19.24
CA PHE A 13 41.35 23.68 -20.44
C PHE A 13 42.10 23.26 -21.72
N SER A 14 43.39 23.61 -21.85
CA SER A 14 44.22 23.20 -22.98
C SER A 14 44.51 21.69 -23.00
N LEU A 15 44.74 21.08 -21.83
CA LEU A 15 44.85 19.62 -21.70
C LEU A 15 43.53 18.94 -22.10
N PHE A 16 42.39 19.41 -21.61
CA PHE A 16 41.07 18.87 -21.96
C PHE A 16 40.80 18.91 -23.48
N PHE A 17 41.15 20.00 -24.16
CA PHE A 17 41.04 20.12 -25.63
C PHE A 17 42.03 19.23 -26.39
N SER A 18 43.25 19.06 -25.87
CA SER A 18 44.26 18.15 -26.43
C SER A 18 43.83 16.69 -26.33
N PHE A 19 43.27 16.28 -25.18
CA PHE A 19 42.70 14.96 -24.97
C PHE A 19 41.53 14.67 -25.91
N LYS A 20 40.67 15.65 -26.18
CA LYS A 20 39.52 15.51 -27.10
C LYS A 20 39.93 15.32 -28.58
N LYS A 21 41.12 15.79 -28.98
CA LYS A 21 41.69 15.59 -30.33
C LYS A 21 42.28 14.21 -30.55
N ASN A 22 42.61 13.48 -29.49
CA ASN A 22 43.19 12.16 -29.57
C ASN A 22 42.09 11.11 -29.72
N LEU A 23 41.97 10.50 -30.90
CA LEU A 23 40.86 9.62 -31.28
C LEU A 23 40.67 8.46 -30.29
N LEU A 24 41.77 7.89 -29.79
CA LEU A 24 41.76 6.80 -28.79
C LEU A 24 41.19 7.26 -27.44
N VAL A 25 41.56 8.46 -27.00
CA VAL A 25 41.05 9.05 -25.76
C VAL A 25 39.55 9.31 -25.89
N ARG A 26 39.10 9.86 -27.03
CA ARG A 26 37.68 10.09 -27.30
C ARG A 26 36.88 8.78 -27.28
N GLN A 27 37.37 7.74 -27.95
CA GLN A 27 36.73 6.41 -27.94
C GLN A 27 36.65 5.81 -26.54
N THR A 28 37.69 6.01 -25.72
CA THR A 28 37.71 5.50 -24.34
C THR A 28 36.72 6.26 -23.45
N ILE A 29 36.64 7.58 -23.60
CA ILE A 29 35.64 8.41 -22.89
C ILE A 29 34.22 8.03 -23.31
N ASP A 30 33.95 7.91 -24.61
CA ASP A 30 32.63 7.52 -25.12
C ASP A 30 32.24 6.12 -24.63
N PHE A 31 33.18 5.18 -24.57
CA PHE A 31 32.96 3.84 -24.00
C PHE A 31 32.62 3.88 -22.51
N ILE A 32 33.35 4.66 -21.71
CA ILE A 32 33.10 4.79 -20.26
C ILE A 32 31.73 5.44 -20.01
N LEU A 33 31.41 6.53 -20.72
CA LEU A 33 30.12 7.21 -20.58
C LEU A 33 28.96 6.31 -20.98
N ASN A 34 29.11 5.55 -22.06
CA ASN A 34 28.09 4.62 -22.52
C ASN A 34 27.93 3.43 -21.55
N TYR A 35 29.04 2.90 -21.01
CA TYR A 35 29.01 1.87 -19.97
C TYR A 35 28.30 2.36 -18.70
N GLN A 36 28.61 3.57 -18.24
CA GLN A 36 27.98 4.17 -17.05
C GLN A 36 26.49 4.45 -17.30
N TYR A 37 26.12 4.91 -18.49
CA TYR A 37 24.72 5.08 -18.90
C TYR A 37 23.96 3.75 -18.90
N LEU A 38 24.53 2.70 -19.51
CA LEU A 38 23.94 1.37 -19.54
C LEU A 38 23.80 0.79 -18.12
N TYR A 39 24.83 0.98 -17.28
CA TYR A 39 24.81 0.55 -15.89
C TYR A 39 23.71 1.26 -15.10
N CYS A 40 23.59 2.58 -15.19
CA CYS A 40 22.51 3.34 -14.57
C CYS A 40 21.13 2.90 -15.08
N GLN A 41 20.99 2.59 -16.37
CA GLN A 41 19.72 2.16 -16.94
C GLN A 41 19.32 0.76 -16.46
N VAL A 42 20.25 -0.19 -16.43
CA VAL A 42 20.03 -1.56 -15.96
C VAL A 42 19.81 -1.58 -14.44
N PHE A 43 20.67 -0.93 -13.68
CA PHE A 43 20.56 -0.84 -12.22
C PHE A 43 19.29 -0.11 -11.79
N GLY A 44 18.92 0.97 -12.51
CA GLY A 44 17.66 1.68 -12.29
C GLY A 44 16.43 0.78 -12.48
N LYS A 45 16.39 -0.03 -13.55
CA LYS A 45 15.31 -1.00 -13.77
C LYS A 45 15.24 -2.07 -12.68
N ILE A 46 16.38 -2.60 -12.25
CA ILE A 46 16.44 -3.61 -11.17
C ILE A 46 15.96 -3.01 -9.85
N SER A 47 16.42 -1.81 -9.50
CA SER A 47 15.97 -1.11 -8.28
C SER A 47 14.46 -0.86 -8.30
N LEU A 48 13.91 -0.48 -9.45
CA LEU A 48 12.47 -0.27 -9.63
C LEU A 48 11.68 -1.57 -9.47
N MET A 49 12.19 -2.66 -10.05
CA MET A 49 11.58 -3.99 -9.94
C MET A 49 11.53 -4.48 -8.49
N ILE A 50 12.63 -4.31 -7.74
CA ILE A 50 12.69 -4.65 -6.31
C ILE A 50 11.68 -3.80 -5.52
N TYR A 51 11.56 -2.51 -5.83
CA TYR A 51 10.58 -1.63 -5.17
C TYR A 51 9.13 -2.09 -5.39
N TYR A 52 8.75 -2.45 -6.61
CA TYR A 52 7.41 -2.98 -6.87
C TYR A 52 7.15 -4.32 -6.19
N LEU A 53 8.14 -5.21 -6.13
CA LEU A 53 8.01 -6.47 -5.41
C LEU A 53 7.75 -6.24 -3.91
N LYS A 54 8.44 -5.26 -3.31
CA LYS A 54 8.21 -4.84 -1.91
C LYS A 54 6.78 -4.32 -1.70
N LEU A 55 6.24 -3.56 -2.64
CA LEU A 55 4.86 -3.05 -2.57
C LEU A 55 3.83 -4.19 -2.66
N ILE A 56 4.03 -5.13 -3.58
CA ILE A 56 3.15 -6.31 -3.72
C ILE A 56 3.17 -7.13 -2.43
N LEU A 57 4.36 -7.38 -1.87
CA LEU A 57 4.51 -8.11 -0.62
C LEU A 57 3.82 -7.39 0.55
N LEU A 58 4.02 -6.08 0.69
CA LEU A 58 3.39 -5.26 1.72
C LEU A 58 1.86 -5.36 1.63
N TRP A 59 1.30 -5.16 0.44
CA TRP A 59 -0.15 -5.21 0.24
C TRP A 59 -0.71 -6.61 0.51
N PHE A 60 -0.09 -7.65 -0.05
CA PHE A 60 -0.58 -9.02 0.06
C PHE A 60 -0.54 -9.54 1.51
N SER A 61 0.55 -9.28 2.24
CA SER A 61 0.64 -9.62 3.67
C SER A 61 -0.38 -8.85 4.50
N SER A 62 -0.63 -7.58 4.20
CA SER A 62 -1.63 -6.77 4.89
C SER A 62 -3.05 -7.25 4.61
N PHE A 63 -3.30 -7.73 3.39
CA PHE A 63 -4.58 -8.33 3.00
C PHE A 63 -4.83 -9.61 3.80
N ILE A 64 -3.86 -10.51 3.87
CA ILE A 64 -3.97 -11.74 4.66
C ILE A 64 -4.21 -11.41 6.14
N PHE A 65 -3.39 -10.53 6.72
CA PHE A 65 -3.50 -10.14 8.13
C PHE A 65 -4.88 -9.58 8.46
N THR A 66 -5.34 -8.59 7.69
CA THR A 66 -6.62 -7.92 7.94
C THR A 66 -7.79 -8.90 7.75
N THR A 67 -7.72 -9.78 6.74
CA THR A 67 -8.75 -10.79 6.48
C THR A 67 -8.83 -11.83 7.60
N ILE A 68 -7.70 -12.29 8.13
CA ILE A 68 -7.69 -13.27 9.23
C ILE A 68 -8.37 -12.68 10.46
N ILE A 69 -8.02 -11.43 10.82
CA ILE A 69 -8.62 -10.76 11.99
C ILE A 69 -10.12 -10.58 11.79
N ASP A 70 -10.55 -10.17 10.60
CA ASP A 70 -11.95 -9.95 10.29
C ASP A 70 -12.76 -11.26 10.31
N VAL A 71 -12.22 -12.34 9.74
CA VAL A 71 -12.83 -13.68 9.79
C VAL A 71 -12.95 -14.17 11.23
N VAL A 72 -11.93 -13.99 12.06
CA VAL A 72 -11.96 -14.38 13.48
C VAL A 72 -13.06 -13.61 14.22
N TRP A 73 -13.16 -12.30 14.01
CA TRP A 73 -14.25 -11.49 14.57
C TRP A 73 -15.62 -12.00 14.11
N HIS A 74 -15.72 -12.31 12.81
CA HIS A 74 -16.98 -12.80 12.25
C HIS A 74 -17.41 -14.14 12.86
N ILE A 75 -16.48 -15.06 13.08
CA ILE A 75 -16.77 -16.36 13.70
C ILE A 75 -17.19 -16.19 15.17
N LEU A 76 -16.53 -15.31 15.92
CA LEU A 76 -16.76 -15.14 17.36
C LEU A 76 -18.05 -14.38 17.69
N PHE A 77 -18.28 -13.24 17.03
CA PHE A 77 -19.36 -12.31 17.39
C PHE A 77 -20.52 -12.33 16.40
N PHE A 78 -20.22 -12.46 15.10
CA PHE A 78 -21.24 -12.41 14.06
C PHE A 78 -21.96 -13.73 13.84
N GLY A 79 -21.27 -14.88 13.89
CA GLY A 79 -21.81 -16.16 13.43
C GLY A 79 -23.16 -16.54 14.07
N LYS A 80 -23.34 -16.25 15.37
CA LYS A 80 -24.58 -16.58 16.10
C LYS A 80 -25.73 -15.61 15.80
N ILE A 81 -25.42 -14.32 15.69
CA ILE A 81 -26.41 -13.24 15.47
C ILE A 81 -26.85 -13.22 14.00
N TYR A 82 -25.89 -13.36 13.08
CA TYR A 82 -26.10 -13.32 11.63
C TYR A 82 -27.03 -14.44 11.13
N LEU A 83 -26.87 -15.67 11.66
CA LEU A 83 -27.73 -16.81 11.31
C LEU A 83 -29.19 -16.65 11.76
N GLN A 84 -29.44 -15.87 12.81
CA GLN A 84 -30.78 -15.63 13.34
C GLN A 84 -31.43 -14.43 12.66
N GLU A 85 -30.66 -13.37 12.40
CA GLU A 85 -31.18 -12.09 11.93
C GLU A 85 -31.19 -11.92 10.40
N LEU A 86 -30.32 -12.61 9.65
CA LEU A 86 -30.27 -12.51 8.17
C LEU A 86 -30.93 -13.66 7.43
N LYS A 87 -31.37 -14.73 8.11
CA LYS A 87 -32.26 -15.74 7.51
C LYS A 87 -33.45 -15.15 6.73
N PRO A 88 -34.05 -14.01 7.13
CA PRO A 88 -35.10 -13.34 6.37
C PRO A 88 -34.61 -12.49 5.20
N LEU A 89 -33.33 -12.10 5.16
CA LEU A 89 -32.75 -11.16 4.19
C LEU A 89 -31.95 -11.87 3.07
N THR A 90 -31.57 -13.13 3.27
CA THR A 90 -30.78 -13.88 2.29
C THR A 90 -31.63 -14.34 1.11
N THR A 91 -31.20 -14.01 -0.11
CA THR A 91 -31.77 -14.54 -1.35
C THR A 91 -31.71 -16.07 -1.31
N ARG A 92 -32.88 -16.72 -1.24
CA ARG A 92 -32.98 -18.18 -1.32
C ARG A 92 -32.99 -18.58 -2.78
N SER A 93 -31.99 -19.36 -3.19
CA SER A 93 -32.08 -20.19 -4.39
C SER A 93 -32.23 -21.63 -3.90
N ASN A 94 -33.34 -22.29 -4.25
CA ASN A 94 -33.65 -23.67 -3.84
C ASN A 94 -33.67 -23.96 -2.32
N GLY A 95 -33.88 -22.94 -1.48
CA GLY A 95 -33.94 -23.10 -0.02
C GLY A 95 -32.59 -22.93 0.70
N GLU A 96 -31.49 -22.75 -0.05
CA GLU A 96 -30.15 -22.54 0.50
C GLU A 96 -29.74 -21.05 0.50
N MET A 97 -28.90 -20.69 1.46
CA MET A 97 -28.36 -19.33 1.61
C MET A 97 -27.26 -19.09 0.58
N VAL A 98 -27.50 -18.21 -0.40
CA VAL A 98 -26.46 -17.85 -1.39
C VAL A 98 -25.60 -16.70 -0.86
N ILE A 99 -24.54 -17.03 -0.12
CA ILE A 99 -23.50 -16.05 0.23
C ILE A 99 -22.57 -15.86 -0.96
N LYS A 100 -22.56 -14.66 -1.55
CA LYS A 100 -21.66 -14.34 -2.66
C LYS A 100 -20.27 -13.94 -2.15
N PHE A 101 -19.49 -14.92 -1.72
CA PHE A 101 -18.13 -14.72 -1.16
C PHE A 101 -17.19 -13.90 -2.06
N SER A 102 -17.39 -13.94 -3.37
CA SER A 102 -16.62 -13.13 -4.32
C SER A 102 -16.69 -11.63 -4.00
N TYR A 103 -17.87 -11.09 -3.70
CA TYR A 103 -18.03 -9.66 -3.40
C TYR A 103 -17.37 -9.27 -2.07
N ALA A 104 -17.41 -10.14 -1.07
CA ALA A 104 -16.73 -9.91 0.21
C ALA A 104 -15.21 -9.85 0.02
N ILE A 105 -14.64 -10.78 -0.77
CA ILE A 105 -13.22 -10.77 -1.10
C ILE A 105 -12.85 -9.49 -1.87
N PHE A 106 -13.66 -9.07 -2.85
CA PHE A 106 -13.42 -7.82 -3.58
C PHE A 106 -13.49 -6.58 -2.68
N ALA A 107 -14.47 -6.50 -1.78
CA ALA A 107 -14.56 -5.42 -0.81
C ALA A 107 -13.28 -5.36 0.06
N GLN A 108 -12.82 -6.50 0.55
CA GLN A 108 -11.62 -6.59 1.38
C GLN A 108 -10.35 -6.19 0.62
N ILE A 109 -10.23 -6.59 -0.65
CA ILE A 109 -9.13 -6.16 -1.53
C ILE A 109 -9.10 -4.63 -1.63
N LEU A 110 -10.26 -4.00 -1.88
CA LEU A 110 -10.36 -2.55 -2.05
C LEU A 110 -10.06 -1.79 -0.75
N VAL A 111 -10.57 -2.27 0.38
CA VAL A 111 -10.34 -1.67 1.70
C VAL A 111 -8.84 -1.68 2.02
N VAL A 112 -8.19 -2.83 1.93
CA VAL A 112 -6.77 -2.96 2.25
C VAL A 112 -5.91 -2.18 1.26
N LEU A 113 -6.26 -2.21 -0.03
CA LEU A 113 -5.59 -1.39 -1.04
C LEU A 113 -5.67 0.11 -0.69
N GLY A 114 -6.85 0.59 -0.30
CA GLY A 114 -7.07 1.97 0.13
C GLY A 114 -6.22 2.35 1.34
N ILE A 115 -6.19 1.51 2.38
CA ILE A 115 -5.39 1.78 3.59
C ILE A 115 -3.90 1.85 3.25
N VAL A 116 -3.37 0.85 2.52
CA VAL A 116 -1.96 0.83 2.10
C VAL A 116 -1.64 2.06 1.26
N PHE A 117 -2.49 2.42 0.30
CA PHE A 117 -2.32 3.61 -0.53
C PHE A 117 -2.25 4.89 0.30
N LEU A 118 -3.21 5.11 1.20
CA LEU A 118 -3.27 6.32 2.03
C LEU A 118 -2.05 6.46 2.94
N ILE A 119 -1.59 5.35 3.54
CA ILE A 119 -0.39 5.33 4.38
C ILE A 119 0.86 5.68 3.56
N LEU A 120 1.03 5.08 2.39
CA LEU A 120 2.18 5.34 1.52
C LEU A 120 2.16 6.74 0.89
N TYR A 121 0.96 7.25 0.59
CA TYR A 121 0.76 8.59 0.03
C TYR A 121 1.09 9.69 1.04
N LYS A 122 0.75 9.49 2.32
CA LYS A 122 0.91 10.50 3.38
C LYS A 122 2.37 10.97 3.52
N SER A 123 3.32 10.06 3.68
CA SER A 123 4.75 10.38 3.82
C SER A 123 5.62 9.13 3.80
N LYS A 124 6.86 9.27 3.29
CA LYS A 124 7.90 8.24 3.46
C LYS A 124 8.23 7.99 4.93
N ASN A 125 8.20 9.03 5.75
CA ASN A 125 8.54 9.02 7.19
C ASN A 125 7.28 9.11 8.07
N ILE A 126 6.18 8.51 7.63
CA ILE A 126 4.97 8.41 8.46
C ILE A 126 5.30 7.79 9.82
N ASN A 127 4.71 8.31 10.90
CA ASN A 127 4.84 7.71 12.23
C ASN A 127 3.71 6.68 12.48
N ILE A 128 3.83 5.91 13.56
CA ILE A 128 2.86 4.86 13.89
C ILE A 128 1.45 5.41 14.16
N TYR A 129 1.35 6.58 14.81
CA TYR A 129 0.08 7.18 15.18
C TYR A 129 -0.72 7.60 13.94
N ASP A 130 -0.06 8.22 12.97
CA ASP A 130 -0.66 8.59 11.70
C ASP A 130 -1.17 7.35 10.93
N ALA A 131 -0.39 6.28 10.91
CA ALA A 131 -0.78 5.04 10.23
C ALA A 131 -2.00 4.38 10.89
N VAL A 132 -2.03 4.34 12.23
CA VAL A 132 -3.17 3.84 13.00
C VAL A 132 -4.41 4.70 12.78
N LEU A 133 -4.26 6.03 12.78
CA LEU A 133 -5.37 6.96 12.57
C LEU A 133 -5.94 6.85 11.15
N ILE A 134 -5.08 6.80 10.14
CA ILE A 134 -5.49 6.58 8.73
C ILE A 134 -6.24 5.26 8.61
N GLY A 135 -5.70 4.19 9.22
CA GLY A 135 -6.36 2.89 9.27
C GLY A 135 -7.73 2.97 9.93
N ALA A 136 -7.84 3.58 11.12
CA ALA A 136 -9.09 3.71 11.85
C ALA A 136 -10.16 4.48 11.05
N VAL A 137 -9.77 5.61 10.43
CA VAL A 137 -10.67 6.40 9.58
C VAL A 137 -11.12 5.60 8.36
N ALA A 138 -10.21 4.89 7.70
CA ALA A 138 -10.57 4.01 6.58
C ALA A 138 -11.53 2.89 7.01
N GLY A 139 -11.34 2.32 8.19
CA GLY A 139 -12.23 1.33 8.78
C GLY A 139 -13.64 1.87 9.08
N ILE A 140 -13.74 3.11 9.56
CA ILE A 140 -15.03 3.81 9.70
C ILE A 140 -15.72 3.92 8.34
N LEU A 141 -15.00 4.41 7.33
CA LEU A 141 -15.56 4.62 5.99
C LEU A 141 -15.97 3.31 5.30
N ALA A 142 -15.26 2.22 5.56
CA ALA A 142 -15.52 0.93 4.93
C ALA A 142 -16.62 0.12 5.63
N ILE A 143 -16.54 0.00 6.96
CA ILE A 143 -17.33 -0.98 7.73
C ILE A 143 -18.42 -0.29 8.53
N SER A 144 -18.08 0.78 9.26
CA SER A 144 -19.06 1.48 10.09
C SER A 144 -20.14 2.15 9.25
N VAL A 145 -19.75 2.80 8.15
CA VAL A 145 -20.70 3.37 7.18
C VAL A 145 -21.56 2.28 6.54
N TYR A 146 -20.97 1.13 6.19
CA TYR A 146 -21.70 -0.01 5.65
C TYR A 146 -22.82 -0.46 6.59
N GLY A 147 -22.54 -0.59 7.88
CA GLY A 147 -23.55 -0.98 8.87
C GLY A 147 -24.66 0.03 9.10
N LEU A 148 -24.32 1.32 9.06
CA LEU A 148 -25.30 2.40 9.15
C LEU A 148 -26.21 2.45 7.93
N VAL A 149 -25.63 2.31 6.73
CA VAL A 149 -26.38 2.27 5.48
C VAL A 149 -27.28 1.04 5.44
N ASN A 150 -26.77 -0.13 5.82
CA ASN A 150 -27.58 -1.35 5.88
C ASN A 150 -28.75 -1.23 6.86
N PHE A 151 -28.54 -0.63 8.03
CA PHE A 151 -29.62 -0.36 8.97
C PHE A 151 -30.72 0.52 8.37
N SER A 152 -30.35 1.49 7.54
CA SER A 152 -31.31 2.36 6.86
C SER A 152 -32.07 1.68 5.71
N LEU A 153 -31.44 0.70 5.04
CA LEU A 153 -31.99 0.08 3.83
C LEU A 153 -32.71 -1.24 4.09
N LEU A 154 -32.26 -2.03 5.07
CA LEU A 154 -32.70 -3.41 5.27
C LEU A 154 -33.67 -3.50 6.46
N LYS A 155 -34.92 -3.87 6.16
CA LYS A 155 -36.04 -3.91 7.13
C LYS A 155 -35.77 -4.72 8.41
N ASN A 156 -34.96 -5.77 8.33
CA ASN A 156 -34.68 -6.68 9.44
C ASN A 156 -33.21 -6.64 9.89
N TRP A 157 -32.46 -5.58 9.54
CA TRP A 157 -31.12 -5.40 10.06
C TRP A 157 -31.18 -4.87 11.49
N SER A 158 -30.57 -5.57 12.46
CA SER A 158 -30.68 -5.17 13.85
C SER A 158 -29.78 -4.00 14.21
N LEU A 159 -30.22 -3.21 15.19
CA LEU A 159 -29.40 -2.18 15.81
C LEU A 159 -28.12 -2.78 16.43
N THR A 160 -28.20 -4.00 16.97
CA THR A 160 -27.06 -4.72 17.56
C THR A 160 -25.97 -4.96 16.52
N LEU A 161 -26.31 -5.43 15.32
CA LEU A 161 -25.35 -5.63 14.22
C LEU A 161 -24.70 -4.30 13.81
N THR A 162 -25.50 -3.24 13.68
CA THR A 162 -24.98 -1.90 13.35
C THR A 162 -24.00 -1.39 14.39
N VAL A 163 -24.30 -1.52 15.68
CA VAL A 163 -23.38 -1.10 16.76
C VAL A 163 -22.09 -1.90 16.71
N LEU A 164 -22.15 -3.21 16.45
CA LEU A 164 -20.97 -4.05 16.30
C LEU A 164 -20.10 -3.59 15.13
N GLU A 165 -20.67 -3.27 13.96
CA GLU A 165 -19.92 -2.79 12.80
C GLU A 165 -19.36 -1.37 13.01
N VAL A 166 -20.09 -0.49 13.69
CA VAL A 166 -19.63 0.85 14.03
C VAL A 166 -18.42 0.82 14.96
N ILE A 167 -18.40 -0.12 15.91
CA ILE A 167 -17.25 -0.31 16.81
C ILE A 167 -16.11 -1.05 16.10
N TRP A 168 -16.44 -2.09 15.32
CA TRP A 168 -15.44 -2.95 14.71
C TRP A 168 -14.65 -2.26 13.60
N GLY A 169 -15.31 -1.44 12.77
CA GLY A 169 -14.68 -0.73 11.66
C GLY A 169 -13.39 0.00 12.04
N PRO A 170 -13.41 0.98 12.96
CA PRO A 170 -12.21 1.68 13.39
C PRO A 170 -11.18 0.75 14.05
N ILE A 171 -11.60 -0.29 14.78
CA ILE A 171 -10.68 -1.23 15.44
C ILE A 171 -9.91 -2.04 14.39
N LEU A 172 -10.60 -2.68 13.46
CA LEU A 172 -9.96 -3.46 12.40
C LEU A 172 -9.06 -2.56 11.54
N GLY A 173 -9.55 -1.38 11.18
CA GLY A 173 -8.79 -0.38 10.44
C GLY A 173 -7.51 0.03 11.17
N ALA A 174 -7.59 0.34 12.47
CA ALA A 174 -6.44 0.68 13.31
C ALA A 174 -5.40 -0.44 13.37
N LEU A 175 -5.86 -1.69 13.56
CA LEU A 175 -4.99 -2.87 13.56
C LEU A 175 -4.30 -3.08 12.21
N SER A 176 -5.03 -2.88 11.11
CA SER A 176 -4.49 -2.93 9.74
C SER A 176 -3.43 -1.86 9.53
N GLY A 177 -3.72 -0.61 9.92
CA GLY A 177 -2.79 0.52 9.83
C GLY A 177 -1.51 0.30 10.64
N TYR A 178 -1.63 -0.22 11.87
CA TYR A 178 -0.50 -0.63 12.70
C TYR A 178 0.37 -1.69 11.99
N PHE A 179 -0.26 -2.74 11.48
CA PHE A 179 0.45 -3.83 10.81
C PHE A 179 1.16 -3.36 9.54
N ILE A 180 0.51 -2.54 8.73
CA ILE A 180 1.10 -1.95 7.51
C ILE A 180 2.32 -1.10 7.88
N TYR A 181 2.23 -0.27 8.91
CA TYR A 181 3.37 0.53 9.39
C TYR A 181 4.54 -0.36 9.84
N TRP A 182 4.25 -1.34 10.68
CA TRP A 182 5.24 -2.28 11.18
C TRP A 182 5.93 -3.02 10.04
N LEU A 183 5.16 -3.56 9.10
CA LEU A 183 5.69 -4.31 7.97
C LEU A 183 6.48 -3.41 7.00
N LYS A 184 5.98 -2.19 6.74
CA LYS A 184 6.69 -1.18 5.95
C LYS A 184 8.08 -0.89 6.54
N SER A 185 8.19 -0.75 7.86
CA SER A 185 9.48 -0.49 8.55
C SER A 185 10.51 -1.63 8.44
N LYS A 186 10.07 -2.83 8.03
CA LYS A 186 10.94 -3.99 7.82
C LYS A 186 11.31 -4.20 6.35
N ILE A 187 10.41 -3.84 5.44
CA ILE A 187 10.57 -4.09 4.01
C ILE A 187 11.29 -2.93 3.30
N PHE A 188 11.04 -1.68 3.72
CA PHE A 188 11.57 -0.46 3.10
C PHE A 188 12.66 0.18 3.95
#